data_AF-A0A5U1CKG8-F1
#
_entry.id   AF-A0A5U1CKG8-F1
#
_cell.length_a   1.000
_cell.length_b   1.000
_cell.length_c   1.000
_cell.angle_alpha   90.00
_cell.angle_beta   90.00
_cell.angle_gamma   90.00
#
_symmetry.space_group_name_H-M   'P 1'
#
loop_
_entity.id
_entity.type
_entity.pdbx_description
1 polymer ?
#
loop_
_entity_poly.entity_id
_entity_poly.type
_entity_poly.pdbx_seq_one_letter_code
_entity_poly.pdbx_strand_id
1 'polypeptide(L)'
;HIKQDSEILKIQFNHFDNAKRIQFLENIAKSHIQNEFYFQKIIDVDFYPDETTTFPDDLKWLERNIEELKLKGTLGESIFFRNKSLHPNLKISKLVASYTMQDIDYDAECKISYEFPEYSTKKSEVAELVIDFKAFNGKGASVSKINEIKASIMKTIEAKKVKAYDLYKLISD
;
A
#
# COMPACT_ATOMS: atom_id res chain seq x y z
N HIS A 1 -23.85 25.40 -17.22
CA HIS A 1 -22.52 24.76 -17.14
C HIS A 1 -22.59 23.68 -16.08
N ILE A 2 -22.83 22.44 -16.52
CA ILE A 2 -22.85 21.27 -15.65
C ILE A 2 -21.39 20.96 -15.31
N LYS A 3 -21.07 20.87 -14.02
CA LYS A 3 -19.73 20.52 -13.52
C LYS A 3 -19.32 19.19 -14.15
N GLN A 4 -18.18 19.17 -14.83
CA GLN A 4 -17.49 17.95 -15.23
C GLN A 4 -17.45 17.00 -14.02
N ASP A 5 -18.03 15.82 -14.19
CA ASP A 5 -17.78 14.69 -13.30
C ASP A 5 -16.27 14.54 -13.14
N SER A 6 -15.77 14.72 -11.91
CA SER A 6 -14.39 14.40 -11.61
C SER A 6 -14.23 12.90 -11.81
N GLU A 7 -13.63 12.47 -12.92
CA GLU A 7 -13.27 11.07 -13.11
C GLU A 7 -12.52 10.59 -11.87
N ILE A 8 -13.02 9.50 -11.27
CA ILE A 8 -12.35 8.85 -10.15
C ILE A 8 -10.94 8.49 -10.64
N LEU A 9 -9.91 8.99 -9.96
CA LEU A 9 -8.52 8.71 -10.31
C LEU A 9 -8.27 7.20 -10.20
N LYS A 10 -8.18 6.54 -11.35
CA LYS A 10 -7.81 5.13 -11.47
C LYS A 10 -6.30 5.01 -11.40
N ILE A 11 -5.80 4.36 -10.36
CA ILE A 11 -4.37 4.07 -10.21
C ILE A 11 -4.18 2.59 -10.56
N GLN A 12 -3.42 2.32 -11.62
CA GLN A 12 -3.16 0.96 -12.11
C GLN A 12 -1.73 0.51 -11.80
N PHE A 13 -1.53 -0.80 -11.78
CA PHE A 13 -0.26 -1.43 -11.43
C PHE A 13 0.91 -1.01 -12.34
N ASN A 14 0.65 -0.89 -13.64
CA ASN A 14 1.59 -0.44 -14.68
C ASN A 14 1.83 1.07 -14.73
N HIS A 15 1.15 1.87 -13.90
CA HIS A 15 1.47 3.29 -13.77
C HIS A 15 2.83 3.53 -13.10
N PHE A 16 3.48 2.46 -12.63
CA PHE A 16 4.75 2.49 -11.92
C PHE A 16 5.69 1.43 -12.50
N ASP A 17 6.99 1.73 -12.50
CA ASP A 17 7.99 0.66 -12.46
C ASP A 17 8.01 -0.01 -11.07
N ASN A 18 8.73 -1.13 -10.93
CA ASN A 18 8.75 -1.90 -9.69
C ASN A 18 9.24 -1.08 -8.49
N ALA A 19 10.29 -0.27 -8.68
CA ALA A 19 10.86 0.51 -7.59
C ALA A 19 9.94 1.63 -7.13
N LYS A 20 9.33 2.34 -8.08
CA LYS A 20 8.33 3.38 -7.81
C LYS A 20 7.06 2.79 -7.21
N ARG A 21 6.64 1.57 -7.60
CA ARG A 21 5.47 0.90 -7.01
C ARG A 21 5.68 0.61 -5.52
N ILE A 22 6.86 0.11 -5.15
CA ILE A 22 7.24 -0.12 -3.75
C ILE A 22 7.23 1.21 -2.98
N GLN A 23 7.88 2.24 -3.54
CA GLN A 23 7.93 3.56 -2.91
C GLN A 23 6.55 4.19 -2.76
N PHE A 24 5.67 4.02 -3.75
CA PHE A 24 4.30 4.52 -3.72
C PHE A 24 3.49 3.89 -2.59
N LEU A 25 3.44 2.55 -2.50
CA LEU A 25 2.70 1.86 -1.44
C LEU A 25 3.28 2.16 -0.05
N GLU A 26 4.61 2.19 0.06
CA GLU A 26 5.31 2.56 1.30
C GLU A 26 5.01 4.00 1.72
N ASN A 27 5.03 4.94 0.78
CA ASN A 27 4.79 6.36 1.05
C ASN A 27 3.36 6.60 1.52
N ILE A 28 2.35 6.04 0.83
CA ILE A 28 0.96 6.21 1.26
C ILE A 28 0.79 5.66 2.67
N ALA A 29 1.28 4.44 2.94
CA ALA A 29 1.12 3.82 4.25
C ALA A 29 1.81 4.62 5.37
N LYS A 30 3.04 5.12 5.15
CA LYS A 30 3.83 5.81 6.17
C LYS A 30 3.47 7.30 6.35
N SER A 31 2.76 7.91 5.41
CA SER A 31 2.47 9.36 5.40
C SER A 31 1.41 9.82 6.42
N HIS A 32 0.94 8.91 7.26
CA HIS A 32 -0.09 9.10 8.27
C HIS A 32 0.53 9.23 9.65
N ILE A 33 0.82 10.46 10.08
CA ILE A 33 1.49 10.75 11.36
C ILE A 33 0.85 11.93 12.10
N GLN A 34 -0.35 12.33 11.70
CA GLN A 34 -1.05 13.52 12.20
C GLN A 34 -2.56 13.27 12.22
N ASN A 35 -3.30 14.11 12.96
CA ASN A 35 -4.76 14.08 13.04
C ASN A 35 -5.31 12.73 13.52
N GLU A 36 -4.79 12.24 14.64
CA GLU A 36 -5.33 11.06 15.33
C GLU A 36 -5.23 9.77 14.51
N PHE A 37 -4.45 9.74 13.42
CA PHE A 37 -4.21 8.55 12.60
C PHE A 37 -2.71 8.37 12.41
N TYR A 38 -2.15 7.42 13.16
CA TYR A 38 -0.70 7.25 13.30
C TYR A 38 -0.27 5.88 12.78
N PHE A 39 0.61 5.89 11.78
CA PHE A 39 1.30 4.72 11.28
C PHE A 39 2.14 4.09 12.37
N GLN A 40 2.01 2.77 12.52
CA GLN A 40 2.82 1.98 13.45
C GLN A 40 3.88 1.17 12.70
N LYS A 41 3.45 0.33 11.76
CA LYS A 41 4.34 -0.59 11.03
C LYS A 41 3.68 -1.22 9.82
N ILE A 42 4.50 -1.68 8.89
CA ILE A 42 4.12 -2.61 7.82
C ILE A 42 4.14 -4.03 8.40
N ILE A 43 3.05 -4.79 8.22
CA ILE A 43 2.82 -6.08 8.87
C ILE A 43 2.69 -7.26 7.93
N ASP A 44 2.33 -7.04 6.67
CA ASP A 44 2.11 -8.08 5.67
C ASP A 44 2.40 -7.49 4.28
N VAL A 45 3.14 -8.20 3.45
CA VAL A 45 3.46 -7.79 2.07
C VAL A 45 3.54 -9.01 1.16
N ASP A 46 3.08 -8.83 -0.08
CA ASP A 46 3.14 -9.86 -1.12
C ASP A 46 3.99 -9.30 -2.26
N PHE A 47 5.13 -9.95 -2.51
CA PHE A 47 6.04 -9.66 -3.61
C PHE A 47 6.09 -10.81 -4.62
N TYR A 48 6.35 -10.46 -5.86
CA TYR A 48 6.54 -11.39 -6.97
C TYR A 48 7.87 -11.08 -7.64
N PRO A 49 8.73 -12.08 -7.91
CA PRO A 49 9.92 -11.87 -8.70
C PRO A 49 9.59 -11.32 -10.09
N ASP A 50 10.37 -10.36 -10.57
CA ASP A 50 10.29 -9.89 -11.95
C ASP A 50 11.32 -10.62 -12.82
N GLU A 51 10.86 -11.66 -13.51
CA GLU A 51 11.67 -12.50 -14.40
C GLU A 51 12.26 -11.74 -15.61
N THR A 52 11.79 -10.52 -15.88
CA THR A 52 12.34 -9.68 -16.96
C THR A 52 13.61 -8.94 -16.56
N THR A 53 14.01 -9.04 -15.28
CA THR A 53 15.16 -8.36 -14.70
C THR A 53 16.17 -9.36 -14.16
N THR A 54 17.44 -8.97 -14.13
CA THR A 54 18.49 -9.81 -13.52
C THR A 54 18.59 -9.50 -12.04
N PHE A 55 18.41 -10.51 -11.19
CA PHE A 55 18.60 -10.37 -9.75
C PHE A 55 20.10 -10.24 -9.41
N PRO A 56 20.45 -9.48 -8.37
CA PRO A 56 21.79 -9.47 -7.81
C PRO A 56 22.22 -10.90 -7.42
N ASP A 57 23.53 -11.19 -7.51
CA ASP A 57 24.07 -12.53 -7.25
C ASP A 57 23.63 -13.11 -5.90
N ASP A 58 23.63 -12.30 -4.85
CA ASP A 58 23.25 -12.69 -3.49
C ASP A 58 21.75 -13.05 -3.34
N LEU A 59 20.94 -12.74 -4.35
CA LEU A 59 19.49 -12.95 -4.37
C LEU A 59 18.98 -13.68 -5.60
N LYS A 60 19.89 -14.24 -6.40
CA LYS A 60 19.54 -15.14 -7.52
C LYS A 60 18.66 -16.32 -7.10
N TRP A 61 18.65 -16.69 -5.82
CA TRP A 61 17.74 -17.70 -5.31
C TRP A 61 16.26 -17.29 -5.43
N LEU A 62 15.95 -15.99 -5.48
CA LEU A 62 14.60 -15.47 -5.70
C LEU A 62 14.08 -15.70 -7.13
N GLU A 63 14.98 -15.85 -8.11
CA GLU A 63 14.61 -16.15 -9.50
C GLU A 63 14.11 -17.58 -9.69
N ARG A 64 14.45 -18.50 -8.79
CA ARG A 64 14.26 -19.94 -9.02
C ARG A 64 13.00 -20.45 -8.32
N ASN A 65 11.97 -20.74 -9.11
CA ASN A 65 10.74 -21.44 -8.69
C ASN A 65 9.95 -20.74 -7.56
N ILE A 66 10.16 -19.44 -7.37
CA ILE A 66 9.40 -18.64 -6.41
C ILE A 66 8.36 -17.85 -7.19
N GLU A 67 7.12 -18.33 -7.14
CA GLU A 67 6.01 -17.61 -7.75
C GLU A 67 5.56 -16.42 -6.90
N GLU A 68 5.75 -16.47 -5.58
CA GLU A 68 5.25 -15.46 -4.66
C GLU A 68 6.00 -15.49 -3.31
N LEU A 69 6.30 -14.31 -2.77
CA LEU A 69 6.89 -14.11 -1.46
C LEU A 69 5.88 -13.39 -0.55
N LYS A 70 5.30 -14.12 0.41
CA LYS A 70 4.45 -13.55 1.46
C LYS A 70 5.24 -13.39 2.73
N LEU A 71 5.41 -12.14 3.17
CA LEU A 71 6.17 -11.83 4.37
C LEU A 71 5.23 -11.22 5.40
N LYS A 72 5.32 -11.69 6.63
CA LYS A 72 4.56 -11.17 7.77
C LYS A 72 5.52 -10.84 8.92
N GLY A 73 5.30 -9.74 9.61
CA GLY A 73 6.14 -9.35 10.74
C GLY A 73 6.13 -7.85 11.04
N THR A 74 7.30 -7.30 11.34
CA THR A 74 7.53 -5.85 11.41
C THR A 74 8.50 -5.50 10.29
N LEU A 75 7.96 -5.15 9.13
CA LEU A 75 8.70 -5.26 7.86
C LEU A 75 9.32 -3.96 7.38
N GLY A 76 9.04 -2.84 8.05
CA GLY A 76 9.55 -1.51 7.65
C GLY A 76 11.08 -1.43 7.54
N GLU A 77 11.79 -2.25 8.32
CA GLU A 77 13.26 -2.33 8.33
C GLU A 77 13.82 -3.58 7.63
N SER A 78 12.97 -4.33 6.93
CA SER A 78 13.41 -5.52 6.21
C SER A 78 14.23 -5.16 4.97
N ILE A 79 15.01 -6.12 4.47
CA ILE A 79 15.86 -5.95 3.28
C ILE A 79 15.04 -5.53 2.05
N PHE A 80 13.77 -5.94 1.96
CA PHE A 80 12.86 -5.65 0.86
C PHE A 80 12.44 -4.18 0.76
N PHE A 81 12.59 -3.41 1.85
CA PHE A 81 12.33 -1.96 1.86
C PHE A 81 13.62 -1.14 1.98
N ARG A 82 14.64 -1.65 2.68
CA ARG A 82 15.93 -0.96 2.87
C ARG A 82 16.85 -1.06 1.67
N ASN A 83 16.95 -2.23 1.05
CA ASN A 83 17.88 -2.44 -0.06
C ASN A 83 17.24 -2.06 -1.40
N LYS A 84 17.49 -0.82 -1.83
CA LYS A 84 16.93 -0.28 -3.08
C LYS A 84 17.41 -1.00 -4.33
N SER A 85 18.52 -1.75 -4.27
CA SER A 85 18.98 -2.54 -5.42
C SER A 85 18.05 -3.71 -5.76
N LEU A 86 17.16 -4.10 -4.84
CA LEU A 86 16.22 -5.22 -5.03
C LEU A 86 14.92 -4.80 -5.68
N HIS A 87 14.60 -3.53 -5.52
CA HIS A 87 13.32 -2.97 -5.90
C HIS A 87 13.02 -3.12 -7.40
N PRO A 88 13.99 -2.97 -8.33
CA PRO A 88 13.74 -3.25 -9.74
C PRO A 88 13.31 -4.68 -10.02
N ASN A 89 13.70 -5.64 -9.18
CA ASN A 89 13.45 -7.07 -9.39
C ASN A 89 12.18 -7.59 -8.70
N LEU A 90 11.45 -6.73 -7.99
CA LEU A 90 10.33 -7.16 -7.15
C LEU A 90 9.06 -6.39 -7.46
N LYS A 91 8.06 -7.12 -7.95
CA LYS A 91 6.71 -6.64 -8.15
C LYS A 91 5.92 -6.75 -6.84
N ILE A 92 5.69 -5.64 -6.15
CA ILE A 92 4.80 -5.61 -4.98
C ILE A 92 3.34 -5.56 -5.43
N SER A 93 2.50 -6.48 -4.94
CA SER A 93 1.04 -6.41 -5.19
C SER A 93 0.25 -5.97 -3.97
N LYS A 94 0.78 -6.19 -2.77
CA LYS A 94 0.07 -5.96 -1.52
C LYS A 94 1.00 -5.43 -0.44
N LEU A 95 0.49 -4.46 0.30
CA LEU A 95 1.08 -3.96 1.54
C LEU A 95 -0.04 -3.78 2.57
N VAL A 96 0.13 -4.33 3.76
CA VAL A 96 -0.74 -4.09 4.91
C VAL A 96 0.04 -3.36 5.99
N ALA A 97 -0.53 -2.27 6.47
CA ALA A 97 0.01 -1.50 7.58
C ALA A 97 -0.97 -1.47 8.74
N SER A 98 -0.42 -1.41 9.96
CA SER A 98 -1.17 -1.18 11.18
C SER A 98 -1.05 0.26 11.62
N TYR A 99 -2.13 0.78 12.19
CA TYR A 99 -2.27 2.14 12.65
C TYR A 99 -2.94 2.18 14.02
N THR A 100 -2.64 3.23 14.77
CA THR A 100 -3.37 3.59 15.99
C THR A 100 -4.09 4.91 15.78
N MET A 101 -5.16 5.08 16.52
CA MET A 101 -5.91 6.32 16.62
C MET A 101 -6.18 6.63 18.07
N GLN A 102 -5.98 7.88 18.42
CA GLN A 102 -6.14 8.38 19.78
C GLN A 102 -6.90 9.70 19.68
N ASP A 103 -8.09 9.72 20.25
CA ASP A 103 -8.95 10.89 20.44
C ASP A 103 -9.33 10.93 21.93
N ILE A 104 -9.86 12.04 22.42
CA ILE A 104 -10.22 12.24 23.83
C ILE A 104 -11.25 11.20 24.32
N ASP A 105 -12.08 10.69 23.42
CA ASP A 105 -13.20 9.79 23.74
C ASP A 105 -12.95 8.31 23.38
N TYR A 106 -11.90 7.99 22.62
CA TYR A 106 -11.62 6.60 22.21
C TYR A 106 -10.18 6.37 21.75
N ASP A 107 -9.72 5.13 21.99
CA ASP A 107 -8.55 4.55 21.34
C ASP A 107 -9.01 3.50 20.32
N ALA A 108 -8.42 3.52 19.14
CA ALA A 108 -8.65 2.50 18.13
C ALA A 108 -7.37 2.01 17.47
N GLU A 109 -7.39 0.76 17.06
CA GLU A 109 -6.38 0.16 16.21
C GLU A 109 -7.01 -0.29 14.90
N CYS A 110 -6.34 -0.07 13.78
CA CYS A 110 -6.81 -0.60 12.51
C CYS A 110 -5.66 -1.12 11.65
N LYS A 111 -6.02 -1.99 10.72
CA LYS A 111 -5.13 -2.55 9.70
C LYS A 111 -5.73 -2.23 8.35
N ILE A 112 -4.93 -1.67 7.46
CA ILE A 112 -5.37 -1.26 6.12
C ILE A 112 -4.48 -1.94 5.10
N SER A 113 -5.10 -2.52 4.09
CA SER A 113 -4.42 -3.04 2.91
C SER A 113 -4.43 -2.05 1.77
N TYR A 114 -3.32 -1.98 1.07
CA TYR A 114 -3.13 -1.31 -0.21
C TYR A 114 -2.73 -2.40 -1.20
N GLU A 115 -3.62 -2.75 -2.11
CA GLU A 115 -3.49 -3.98 -2.91
C GLU A 115 -3.90 -3.78 -4.36
N PHE A 116 -3.21 -4.47 -5.27
CA PHE A 116 -3.60 -4.67 -6.66
C PHE A 116 -4.12 -6.11 -6.82
N PRO A 117 -5.38 -6.40 -6.48
CA PRO A 117 -5.86 -7.78 -6.30
C PRO A 117 -5.86 -8.59 -7.60
N GLU A 118 -6.12 -7.94 -8.74
CA GLU A 118 -6.05 -8.60 -10.05
C GLU A 118 -4.62 -8.91 -10.49
N TYR A 119 -3.62 -8.22 -9.96
CA TYR A 119 -2.24 -8.60 -10.17
C TYR A 119 -1.93 -9.90 -9.42
N SER A 120 -2.31 -9.99 -8.14
CA SER A 120 -2.09 -11.20 -7.34
C SER A 120 -2.72 -12.46 -7.98
N THR A 121 -3.95 -12.32 -8.50
CA THR A 121 -4.75 -13.45 -9.01
C THR A 121 -4.52 -13.78 -10.49
N LYS A 122 -4.27 -12.76 -11.34
CA LYS A 122 -4.23 -12.92 -12.80
C LYS A 122 -2.97 -12.33 -13.45
N LYS A 123 -2.03 -11.78 -12.67
CA LYS A 123 -0.88 -11.02 -13.16
C LYS A 123 -1.26 -9.86 -14.09
N SER A 124 -2.43 -9.26 -13.87
CA SER A 124 -2.92 -8.14 -14.68
C SER A 124 -2.10 -6.88 -14.41
N GLU A 125 -1.35 -6.41 -15.41
CA GLU A 125 -0.58 -5.16 -15.33
C GLU A 125 -1.49 -3.92 -15.29
N VAL A 126 -2.78 -4.05 -15.65
CA VAL A 126 -3.79 -2.98 -15.53
C VAL A 126 -4.63 -3.08 -14.26
N ALA A 127 -4.24 -3.96 -13.31
CA ALA A 127 -4.92 -4.11 -12.03
C ALA A 127 -5.05 -2.76 -11.32
N GLU A 128 -6.27 -2.42 -10.88
CA GLU A 128 -6.54 -1.19 -10.15
C GLU A 128 -6.17 -1.32 -8.65
N LEU A 129 -5.69 -0.23 -8.06
CA LEU A 129 -5.41 -0.16 -6.63
C LEU A 129 -6.70 -0.18 -5.83
N VAL A 130 -6.78 -1.11 -4.88
CA VAL A 130 -7.85 -1.23 -3.88
C VAL A 130 -7.25 -0.94 -2.51
N ILE A 131 -7.93 -0.07 -1.76
CA ILE A 131 -7.58 0.25 -0.37
C ILE A 131 -8.75 -0.14 0.51
N ASP A 132 -8.51 -0.96 1.53
CA ASP A 132 -9.58 -1.48 2.39
C ASP A 132 -9.11 -1.78 3.82
N PHE A 133 -10.06 -1.78 4.75
CA PHE A 133 -9.82 -2.19 6.14
C PHE A 133 -9.74 -3.71 6.24
N LYS A 134 -8.59 -4.23 6.69
CA LYS A 134 -8.46 -5.64 7.09
C LYS A 134 -8.93 -5.89 8.52
N ALA A 135 -8.81 -4.89 9.39
CA ALA A 135 -9.30 -4.95 10.77
C ALA A 135 -9.54 -3.55 11.32
N PHE A 136 -10.51 -3.42 12.22
CA PHE A 136 -10.73 -2.21 13.01
C PHE A 136 -11.20 -2.62 14.40
N ASN A 137 -10.54 -2.10 15.44
CA ASN A 137 -10.86 -2.35 16.84
C ASN A 137 -10.96 -1.01 17.56
N GLY A 138 -12.16 -0.46 17.65
CA GLY A 138 -12.47 0.72 18.48
C GLY A 138 -13.22 0.27 19.71
N LYS A 139 -12.53 0.11 20.84
CA LYS A 139 -13.18 -0.31 22.09
C LYS A 139 -14.06 0.82 22.61
N GLY A 140 -15.29 0.52 22.98
CA GLY A 140 -16.23 1.48 23.60
C GLY A 140 -16.94 2.43 22.62
N ALA A 141 -16.60 2.43 21.33
CA ALA A 141 -17.26 3.27 20.33
C ALA A 141 -18.57 2.63 19.81
N SER A 142 -19.58 3.46 19.57
CA SER A 142 -20.81 3.02 18.89
C SER A 142 -20.55 2.69 17.41
N VAL A 143 -21.43 1.91 16.78
CA VAL A 143 -21.31 1.58 15.34
C VAL A 143 -21.29 2.84 14.46
N SER A 144 -22.11 3.85 14.79
CA SER A 144 -22.11 5.14 14.06
C SER A 144 -20.74 5.80 14.13
N LYS A 145 -20.17 5.91 15.33
CA LYS A 145 -18.86 6.52 15.55
C LYS A 145 -17.76 5.75 14.80
N ILE A 146 -17.81 4.42 14.80
CA ILE A 146 -16.87 3.58 14.03
C ILE A 146 -16.95 3.90 12.52
N ASN A 147 -18.15 4.06 11.98
CA ASN A 147 -18.34 4.38 10.56
C ASN A 147 -17.83 5.79 10.22
N GLU A 148 -18.07 6.77 11.09
CA GLU A 148 -17.53 8.13 10.96
C GLU A 148 -16.00 8.12 10.96
N ILE A 149 -15.39 7.36 11.88
CA ILE A 149 -13.94 7.20 11.97
C ILE A 149 -13.39 6.59 10.68
N LYS A 150 -13.98 5.48 10.21
CA LYS A 150 -13.56 4.84 8.96
C LYS A 150 -13.66 5.79 7.77
N ALA A 151 -14.72 6.58 7.66
CA ALA A 151 -14.86 7.58 6.61
C ALA A 151 -13.78 8.66 6.67
N SER A 152 -13.45 9.15 7.88
CA SER A 152 -12.37 10.12 8.10
C SER A 152 -10.99 9.58 7.71
N ILE A 153 -10.70 8.32 8.07
CA ILE A 153 -9.48 7.62 7.66
C ILE A 153 -9.41 7.52 6.15
N MET A 154 -10.47 7.05 5.49
CA MET A 154 -10.47 6.89 4.03
C MET A 154 -10.27 8.23 3.30
N LYS A 155 -10.88 9.31 3.81
CA LYS A 155 -10.65 10.66 3.29
C LYS A 155 -9.18 11.09 3.43
N THR A 156 -8.56 10.80 4.56
CA THR A 156 -7.15 11.10 4.81
C THR A 156 -6.23 10.30 3.89
N ILE A 157 -6.53 9.02 3.70
CA ILE A 157 -5.80 8.15 2.78
C ILE A 157 -5.93 8.64 1.34
N GLU A 158 -7.14 8.98 0.90
CA GLU A 158 -7.39 9.47 -0.45
C GLU A 158 -6.55 10.72 -0.76
N ALA A 159 -6.51 11.68 0.18
CA ALA A 159 -5.70 12.88 0.02
C ALA A 159 -4.19 12.61 -0.07
N LYS A 160 -3.69 11.60 0.64
CA LYS A 160 -2.28 11.16 0.57
C LYS A 160 -2.00 10.33 -0.68
N LYS A 161 -2.96 9.51 -1.10
CA LYS A 161 -2.90 8.66 -2.29
C LYS A 161 -2.66 9.49 -3.54
N VAL A 162 -3.43 10.57 -3.74
CA VAL A 162 -3.27 11.47 -4.89
C VAL A 162 -1.87 12.08 -4.93
N LYS A 163 -1.38 12.58 -3.78
CA LYS A 163 -0.04 13.18 -3.69
C LYS A 163 1.07 12.17 -3.98
N ALA A 164 0.97 10.97 -3.39
CA ALA A 164 1.94 9.91 -3.64
C ALA A 164 1.90 9.46 -5.11
N TYR A 165 0.71 9.38 -5.70
CA TYR A 165 0.56 9.00 -7.10
C TYR A 165 1.30 9.97 -8.03
N ASP A 166 1.12 11.27 -7.84
CA ASP A 166 1.82 12.28 -8.65
C ASP A 166 3.34 12.24 -8.49
N LEU A 167 3.85 11.84 -7.32
CA LEU A 167 5.28 11.73 -7.04
C LEU A 167 5.91 10.49 -7.70
N TYR A 168 5.19 9.38 -7.78
CA TYR A 168 5.76 8.08 -8.13
C TYR A 168 5.25 7.51 -9.45
N LYS A 169 4.22 8.07 -10.08
CA LYS A 169 3.80 7.61 -11.41
C LYS A 169 4.94 7.75 -12.43
N LEU A 170 4.93 6.89 -13.45
CA LEU A 170 5.73 7.11 -14.63
C LEU A 170 5.26 8.40 -15.32
N ILE A 171 6.22 9.20 -15.77
CA ILE A 171 5.92 10.37 -16.59
C ILE A 171 5.70 9.82 -17.99
N SER A 172 4.53 10.03 -18.56
CA SER A 172 4.29 9.77 -19.98
C SER A 172 5.07 10.82 -20.78
N ASP A 173 5.91 10.39 -21.72
CA ASP A 173 6.52 11.27 -22.72
C ASP A 173 5.46 11.92 -23.63
#